data_AF-A0A0J6HGV9-F1
#
_entry.id   AF-A0A0J6HGV9-F1
#
_cell.length_a   1.000
_cell.length_b   1.000
_cell.length_c   1.000
_cell.angle_alpha   90.00
_cell.angle_beta   90.00
_cell.angle_gamma   90.00
#
_symmetry.space_group_name_H-M   'P 1'
#
loop_
_entity.id
_entity.type
_entity.pdbx_description
1 polymer ?
#
loop_
_entity_poly.entity_id
_entity_poly.type
_entity_poly.pdbx_seq_one_letter_code
_entity_poly.pdbx_strand_id
1 'polypeptide(L)'
;MTKKPSRTIGERMTADERLAFIRRIARAHNLSHQDLTKYTGYLLDTVSGWFTTCDSLRHRHVSARAIDRLVLELKLGQVKGSKAGGH
;
A
#
# COMPACT_ATOMS: atom_id res chain seq x y z
N MET A 1 5.44 -15.50 -29.38
CA MET A 1 6.06 -15.08 -28.11
C MET A 1 4.98 -14.56 -27.18
N THR A 2 4.47 -15.40 -26.27
CA THR A 2 3.50 -14.99 -25.26
C THR A 2 4.23 -14.11 -24.24
N LYS A 3 4.04 -12.79 -24.32
CA LYS A 3 4.46 -11.86 -23.27
C LYS A 3 3.73 -12.28 -22.00
N LYS A 4 4.42 -12.99 -21.09
CA LYS A 4 3.89 -13.28 -19.76
C LYS A 4 3.44 -11.94 -19.15
N PRO A 5 2.19 -11.81 -18.68
CA PRO A 5 1.76 -10.57 -18.06
C PRO A 5 2.73 -10.26 -16.92
N SER A 6 3.27 -9.05 -16.92
CA SER A 6 4.16 -8.56 -15.89
C SER A 6 3.43 -8.62 -14.55
N ARG A 7 3.63 -9.70 -13.79
CA ARG A 7 3.06 -9.84 -12.44
C ARG A 7 3.39 -8.57 -11.66
N THR A 8 2.35 -7.89 -11.20
CA THR A 8 2.49 -6.64 -10.46
C THR A 8 3.20 -6.88 -9.11
N ILE A 9 3.62 -5.83 -8.42
CA ILE A 9 4.34 -5.99 -7.15
C ILE A 9 3.45 -6.71 -6.15
N GLY A 10 2.17 -6.34 -6.10
CA GLY A 10 1.19 -6.99 -5.24
C GLY A 10 0.99 -8.48 -5.56
N GLU A 11 1.01 -8.88 -6.83
CA GLU A 11 0.83 -10.29 -7.24
C GLU A 11 2.00 -11.20 -6.87
N ARG A 12 3.19 -10.63 -6.67
CA ARG A 12 4.39 -11.38 -6.23
C ARG A 12 4.40 -11.67 -4.74
N MET A 13 3.55 -10.99 -3.97
CA MET A 13 3.49 -11.07 -2.51
C MET A 13 2.30 -11.91 -2.07
N THR A 14 2.49 -12.74 -1.05
CA THR A 14 1.43 -13.42 -0.30
C THR A 14 0.58 -12.41 0.48
N ALA A 15 -0.61 -12.81 0.95
CA ALA A 15 -1.49 -11.91 1.70
C ALA A 15 -0.80 -11.33 2.96
N ASP A 16 0.01 -12.14 3.66
CA ASP A 16 0.75 -11.70 4.84
C ASP A 16 1.85 -10.70 4.49
N GLU A 17 2.63 -10.99 3.43
CA GLU A 17 3.67 -10.08 2.95
C GLU A 17 3.09 -8.72 2.53
N ARG A 18 1.91 -8.70 1.90
CA ARG A 18 1.22 -7.45 1.53
C ARG A 18 0.88 -6.62 2.76
N LEU A 19 0.35 -7.25 3.81
CA LEU A 19 0.02 -6.58 5.06
C LEU A 19 1.29 -6.04 5.75
N ALA A 20 2.34 -6.87 5.84
CA ALA A 20 3.64 -6.46 6.37
C ALA A 20 4.24 -5.29 5.58
N PHE A 21 4.09 -5.30 4.25
CA PHE A 21 4.55 -4.22 3.38
C PHE A 21 3.82 -2.91 3.66
N ILE A 22 2.49 -2.92 3.79
CA ILE A 22 1.72 -1.72 4.14
C ILE A 22 2.20 -1.15 5.47
N ARG A 23 2.35 -1.98 6.51
CA ARG A 23 2.82 -1.54 7.83
C ARG A 23 4.21 -0.90 7.75
N ARG A 24 5.11 -1.52 6.98
CA ARG A 24 6.48 -1.01 6.79
C ARG A 24 6.48 0.34 6.08
N ILE A 25 5.72 0.47 5.01
CA ILE A 25 5.60 1.71 4.23
C ILE A 25 4.95 2.82 5.04
N ALA A 26 3.87 2.51 5.76
CA ALA A 26 3.20 3.46 6.65
C ALA A 26 4.17 4.05 7.67
N ARG A 27 5.01 3.21 8.29
CA ARG A 27 6.05 3.64 9.23
C ARG A 27 7.19 4.42 8.56
N ALA A 28 7.66 3.96 7.40
CA ALA A 28 8.77 4.60 6.69
C ALA A 28 8.41 6.01 6.16
N HIS A 29 7.16 6.20 5.77
CA HIS A 29 6.65 7.46 5.20
C HIS A 29 5.78 8.27 6.16
N ASN A 30 5.67 7.87 7.44
CA ASN A 30 4.76 8.46 8.44
C ASN A 30 3.32 8.67 7.92
N LEU A 31 2.78 7.68 7.20
CA LEU A 31 1.43 7.76 6.63
C LEU A 31 0.39 7.57 7.72
N SER A 32 -0.62 8.43 7.71
CA SER A 32 -1.80 8.24 8.56
C SER A 32 -2.70 7.15 8.00
N HIS A 33 -3.61 6.62 8.82
CA HIS A 33 -4.66 5.71 8.34
C HIS A 33 -5.51 6.36 7.24
N GLN A 34 -5.73 7.68 7.29
CA GLN A 34 -6.45 8.40 6.23
C GLN A 34 -5.69 8.40 4.90
N ASP A 35 -4.37 8.56 4.92
CA ASP A 35 -3.55 8.51 3.70
C ASP A 35 -3.54 7.11 3.11
N LEU A 36 -3.41 6.08 3.95
CA LEU A 36 -3.52 4.69 3.53
C LEU A 36 -4.89 4.37 2.93
N THR A 37 -5.98 4.91 3.47
CA THR A 37 -7.32 4.81 2.87
C THR A 37 -7.35 5.39 1.45
N LYS A 38 -6.77 6.58 1.25
CA LYS A 38 -6.69 7.21 -0.09
C LYS A 38 -5.87 6.35 -1.06
N TYR A 39 -4.71 5.86 -0.62
CA TYR A 39 -3.79 5.13 -1.48
C TYR A 39 -4.20 3.70 -1.78
N THR A 40 -4.87 3.03 -0.85
CA THR A 40 -5.29 1.64 -1.01
C THR A 40 -6.74 1.51 -1.49
N GLY A 41 -7.57 2.54 -1.29
CA GLY A 41 -9.01 2.53 -1.57
C GLY A 41 -9.85 1.80 -0.53
N TYR A 42 -9.26 1.38 0.59
CA TYR A 42 -9.97 0.71 1.68
C TYR A 42 -10.57 1.72 2.66
N LEU A 43 -11.69 1.33 3.27
CA LEU A 43 -12.31 2.10 4.34
C LEU A 43 -11.37 2.23 5.55
N LEU A 44 -11.48 3.35 6.25
CA LEU A 44 -10.65 3.67 7.42
C LEU A 44 -10.70 2.57 8.49
N ASP A 45 -11.88 1.96 8.69
CA ASP A 45 -12.08 0.86 9.63
C ASP A 45 -11.21 -0.37 9.27
N THR A 46 -11.21 -0.75 7.98
CA THR A 46 -10.37 -1.85 7.49
C THR A 46 -8.89 -1.52 7.61
N VAL A 47 -8.49 -0.28 7.28
CA VAL A 47 -7.11 0.18 7.42
C VAL A 47 -6.67 0.14 8.88
N SER A 48 -7.51 0.63 9.80
CA SER A 48 -7.24 0.55 11.23
C SER A 48 -7.07 -0.91 11.68
N GLY A 49 -7.91 -1.82 11.16
CA GLY A 49 -7.82 -3.26 11.33
C GLY A 49 -6.44 -3.84 11.04
N TRP A 50 -5.74 -3.32 10.02
CA TRP A 50 -4.39 -3.75 9.66
C TRP A 50 -3.34 -3.49 10.72
N PHE A 51 -3.57 -2.57 11.65
CA PHE A 51 -2.63 -2.24 12.73
C PHE A 51 -3.05 -2.84 14.07
N THR A 52 -4.18 -3.54 14.11
CA THR A 52 -4.62 -4.26 15.32
C THR A 52 -3.95 -5.63 15.44
N THR A 53 -3.96 -6.18 16.65
CA THR A 53 -3.58 -7.58 16.91
C THR A 53 -4.68 -8.57 16.52
N CYS A 54 -5.85 -8.11 16.05
CA CYS A 54 -6.98 -8.99 15.74
C CYS A 54 -6.65 -9.95 14.57
N ASP A 55 -6.84 -11.25 14.79
CA ASP A 55 -6.58 -12.32 13.81
C ASP A 55 -7.73 -12.57 12.83
N SER A 56 -8.76 -11.73 12.82
CA SER A 56 -9.85 -11.87 11.86
C SER A 56 -9.35 -11.77 10.42
N LEU A 57 -9.45 -12.87 9.68
CA LEU A 57 -9.04 -12.98 8.26
C LEU A 57 -9.63 -11.87 7.39
N ARG A 58 -10.85 -11.43 7.72
CA ARG A 58 -11.57 -10.37 7.02
C ARG A 58 -10.88 -9.01 7.11
N HIS A 59 -10.15 -8.76 8.20
CA HIS A 59 -9.40 -7.53 8.43
C HIS A 59 -7.95 -7.63 7.98
N ARG A 60 -7.37 -8.83 7.80
CA ARG A 60 -5.96 -9.00 7.41
C ARG A 60 -5.74 -9.20 5.90
N HIS A 61 -6.78 -9.38 5.10
CA HIS A 61 -6.61 -9.60 3.68
C HIS A 61 -6.43 -8.28 2.91
N VAL A 62 -5.24 -8.11 2.36
CA VAL A 62 -4.89 -7.02 1.44
C VAL A 62 -4.78 -7.57 0.00
N SER A 63 -5.53 -7.00 -0.94
CA SER A 63 -5.43 -7.40 -2.35
C SER A 63 -4.14 -6.88 -3.00
N ALA A 64 -3.63 -7.62 -4.00
CA ALA A 64 -2.49 -7.20 -4.81
C ALA A 64 -2.65 -5.77 -5.37
N ARG A 65 -3.84 -5.47 -5.90
CA ARG A 65 -4.17 -4.14 -6.45
C ARG A 65 -3.99 -2.99 -5.46
N ALA A 66 -4.22 -3.24 -4.17
CA ALA A 66 -4.06 -2.25 -3.12
C ALA A 66 -2.59 -1.86 -2.93
N ILE A 67 -1.69 -2.85 -3.03
CA ILE A 67 -0.25 -2.64 -3.01
C ILE A 67 0.20 -1.90 -4.25
N ASP A 68 -0.28 -2.29 -5.43
CA ASP A 68 0.12 -1.64 -6.67
C ASP A 68 -0.31 -0.17 -6.69
N ARG A 69 -1.53 0.13 -6.22
CA ARG A 69 -2.01 1.50 -6.07
C ARG A 69 -1.19 2.27 -5.05
N LEU A 70 -0.90 1.69 -3.87
CA LEU A 70 -0.04 2.31 -2.87
C LEU A 70 1.33 2.69 -3.43
N VAL A 71 1.98 1.77 -4.15
CA VAL A 71 3.30 2.04 -4.75
C VAL A 71 3.21 3.11 -5.84
N LEU A 72 2.15 3.09 -6.65
CA LEU A 72 1.93 4.10 -7.69
C LEU A 72 1.75 5.50 -7.08
N GLU A 73 0.86 5.62 -6.09
CA GLU A 73 0.56 6.89 -5.42
C GLU A 73 1.78 7.44 -4.68
N LEU A 74 2.57 6.59 -4.00
CA LEU A 74 3.79 7.02 -3.34
C LEU A 74 4.86 7.52 -4.32
N LYS A 75 5.00 6.86 -5.48
CA LYS A 75 5.89 7.33 -6.55
C LYS A 75 5.42 8.67 -7.10
N LEU A 76 4.12 8.83 -7.36
CA LEU A 76 3.56 10.10 -7.83
C LEU A 76 3.69 11.22 -6.79
N GLY A 77 3.54 10.90 -5.50
CA GLY A 77 3.75 11.82 -4.38
C GLY A 77 5.20 12.29 -4.27
N GLN A 78 6.19 11.39 -4.46
CA GLN A 78 7.61 11.78 -4.53
C GLN A 78 7.89 12.70 -5.71
N VAL A 79 7.33 12.42 -6.89
CA VAL A 79 7.53 13.27 -8.08
C VAL A 79 6.93 14.68 -7.88
N LYS A 80 5.84 14.80 -7.11
CA LYS A 80 5.29 16.11 -6.72
C LYS A 80 6.09 16.81 -5.61
N GLY A 81 6.78 16.08 -4.74
CA GLY A 81 7.67 16.63 -3.71
C GLY A 81 9.04 17.11 -4.23
N SER A 82 9.51 16.56 -5.36
CA SER A 82 10.81 16.93 -5.95
C SER A 82 10.80 18.20 -6.80
N LYS A 83 9.77 19.05 -6.69
CA LYS A 83 9.71 20.35 -7.36
C LYS A 83 9.42 21.49 -6.36
N ALA A 84 10.18 21.50 -5.27
CA ALA A 84 10.29 22.67 -4.38
C ALA A 84 11.71 22.71 -3.77
N GLY A 85 12.60 23.44 -4.44
CA GLY A 85 14.00 23.65 -4.06
C GLY A 85 14.88 23.62 -5.32
N GLY A 86 15.20 24.72 -6.01
CA GLY A 86 15.12 26.12 -5.62
C GLY A 86 16.41 26.61 -4.98
N HIS A 87 17.50 26.65 -5.75
CA HIS A 87 18.35 27.85 -5.90
C HIS A 87 19.28 27.69 -7.11
#